data_AF-A0A135P749-F1
#
_entry.id   AF-A0A135P749-F1
#
_cell.length_a   1.000
_cell.length_b   1.000
_cell.length_c   1.000
_cell.angle_alpha   90.00
_cell.angle_beta   90.00
_cell.angle_gamma   90.00
#
_symmetry.space_group_name_H-M   'P 1'
#
loop_
_entity.id
_entity.type
_entity.pdbx_description
1 polymer ?
#
loop_
_entity_poly.entity_id
_entity_poly.type
_entity_poly.pdbx_seq_one_letter_code
_entity_poly.pdbx_strand_id
1 'polypeptide(L)'
;MSITVQKIIPAARTHQFHQMVERWLNEGPIKLATNATITAMDNAGLPKAEQAAIIEDRDIIMKHNMRLGVISEVFAQAIEKTVNSSRSGSDARDEIARLIVTAVGIRQEDDSERVTFTFTSQTEAELFDESI
;
A
#
# COMPACT_ATOMS: atom_id res chain seq x y z
N MET A 1 16.06 19.45 3.46
CA MET A 1 14.69 20.01 3.44
C MET A 1 13.82 19.01 2.72
N SER A 2 12.62 18.71 3.24
CA SER A 2 11.68 17.77 2.61
C SER A 2 10.46 18.53 2.12
N ILE A 3 9.97 18.18 0.93
CA ILE A 3 8.83 18.84 0.27
C ILE A 3 7.69 17.83 0.19
N THR A 4 6.50 18.18 0.65
CA THR A 4 5.36 17.26 0.65
C THR A 4 4.33 17.64 -0.41
N VAL A 5 3.86 16.65 -1.17
CA VAL A 5 2.76 16.79 -2.13
C VAL A 5 1.62 15.88 -1.71
N GLN A 6 0.38 16.39 -1.72
CA GLN A 6 -0.81 15.62 -1.37
C GLN A 6 -1.61 15.30 -2.63
N LYS A 7 -1.99 14.03 -2.79
CA LYS A 7 -2.88 13.55 -3.85
C LYS A 7 -4.05 12.77 -3.25
N ILE A 8 -5.13 12.64 -4.01
CA ILE A 8 -6.34 11.94 -3.58
C ILE A 8 -6.47 10.63 -4.34
N ILE A 9 -6.69 9.54 -3.63
CA ILE A 9 -7.26 8.32 -4.18
C ILE A 9 -8.78 8.45 -4.08
N PRO A 10 -9.53 8.42 -5.20
CA PRO A 10 -10.98 8.55 -5.16
C PRO A 10 -11.65 7.45 -4.34
N ALA A 11 -12.71 7.81 -3.61
CA ALA A 11 -13.47 6.89 -2.77
C ALA A 11 -13.89 5.60 -3.50
N ALA A 12 -14.33 5.72 -4.75
CA ALA A 12 -14.71 4.57 -5.57
C ALA A 12 -13.56 3.57 -5.75
N ARG A 13 -12.32 4.05 -5.92
CA ARG A 13 -11.15 3.17 -6.08
C ARG A 13 -10.79 2.52 -4.74
N THR A 14 -10.77 3.30 -3.66
CA THR A 14 -10.56 2.80 -2.29
C THR A 14 -11.58 1.71 -1.95
N HIS A 15 -12.85 1.91 -2.32
CA HIS A 15 -13.92 0.96 -2.07
C HIS A 15 -13.77 -0.33 -2.86
N GLN A 16 -13.54 -0.25 -4.18
CA GLN A 16 -13.29 -1.42 -5.03
C GLN A 16 -12.15 -2.28 -4.47
N PHE A 17 -11.11 -1.61 -3.98
CA PHE A 17 -9.96 -2.29 -3.44
C PHE A 17 -10.24 -3.00 -2.12
N HIS A 18 -10.94 -2.35 -1.18
CA HIS A 18 -11.36 -2.99 0.06
C HIS A 18 -12.25 -4.21 -0.20
N GLN A 19 -13.21 -4.11 -1.13
CA GLN A 19 -14.06 -5.24 -1.51
C GLN A 19 -13.23 -6.42 -2.04
N MET A 20 -12.20 -6.16 -2.84
CA MET A 20 -11.32 -7.20 -3.35
C MET A 20 -10.53 -7.87 -2.23
N VAL A 21 -9.98 -7.09 -1.28
CA VAL A 21 -9.26 -7.61 -0.12
C VAL A 21 -10.17 -8.47 0.75
N GLU A 22 -11.35 -7.97 1.10
CA GLU A 22 -12.34 -8.69 1.90
C GLU A 22 -12.74 -10.00 1.21
N ARG A 23 -12.97 -9.98 -0.10
CA ARG A 23 -13.27 -11.19 -0.87
C ARG A 23 -12.12 -12.19 -0.83
N TRP A 24 -10.87 -11.74 -0.96
CA TRP A 24 -9.73 -12.65 -0.89
C TRP A 24 -9.58 -13.29 0.48
N LEU A 25 -9.72 -12.50 1.55
CA LEU A 25 -9.66 -12.99 2.93
C LEU A 25 -10.79 -13.99 3.23
N ASN A 26 -12.00 -13.74 2.72
CA ASN A 26 -13.19 -14.53 3.05
C ASN A 26 -13.51 -15.67 2.09
N GLU A 27 -13.05 -15.63 0.85
CA GLU A 27 -13.51 -16.55 -0.21
C GLU A 27 -12.41 -16.97 -1.19
N GLY A 28 -11.26 -16.28 -1.20
CA GLY A 28 -10.22 -16.49 -2.20
C GLY A 28 -9.15 -17.51 -1.81
N PRO A 29 -8.06 -17.58 -2.61
CA PRO A 29 -6.88 -18.40 -2.31
C PRO A 29 -6.27 -18.12 -0.92
N ILE A 30 -6.42 -16.89 -0.44
CA ILE A 30 -5.94 -16.46 0.88
C ILE A 30 -6.74 -17.15 1.99
N LYS A 31 -8.06 -17.31 1.87
CA LYS A 31 -8.85 -18.10 2.82
C LYS A 31 -8.36 -19.55 2.90
N LEU A 32 -8.08 -20.17 1.74
CA LEU A 32 -7.58 -21.54 1.68
C LEU A 32 -6.22 -21.67 2.38
N ALA A 33 -5.30 -20.73 2.10
CA ALA A 33 -4.01 -20.68 2.78
C ALA A 33 -4.18 -20.46 4.30
N THR A 34 -5.11 -19.60 4.71
CA THR A 34 -5.42 -19.35 6.13
C THR A 34 -5.85 -20.63 6.84
N ASN A 35 -6.77 -21.40 6.24
CA ASN A 35 -7.24 -22.65 6.82
C ASN A 35 -6.12 -23.71 6.91
N ALA A 36 -5.24 -23.77 5.92
CA ALA A 36 -4.06 -24.62 5.96
C ALA A 36 -3.09 -24.21 7.09
N THR A 37 -2.85 -22.91 7.27
CA THR A 37 -2.04 -22.39 8.38
C THR A 37 -2.66 -22.71 9.73
N ILE A 38 -3.98 -22.52 9.91
CA ILE A 38 -4.68 -22.90 11.15
C ILE A 38 -4.50 -24.39 11.45
N THR A 39 -4.67 -25.24 10.43
CA THR A 39 -4.48 -26.70 10.58
C THR A 39 -3.03 -27.04 10.98
N ALA A 40 -2.04 -26.37 10.40
CA ALA A 40 -0.64 -26.56 10.75
C ALA A 40 -0.34 -26.12 12.19
N MET A 41 -0.89 -24.98 12.63
CA MET A 41 -0.74 -24.49 14.00
C MET A 41 -1.42 -25.41 15.02
N ASP A 42 -2.60 -25.94 14.68
CA ASP A 42 -3.30 -26.94 15.50
C ASP A 42 -2.46 -28.22 15.66
N ASN A 43 -1.86 -28.71 14.57
CA ASN A 43 -0.97 -29.87 14.63
C ASN A 43 0.32 -29.60 15.43
N ALA A 44 0.78 -28.36 15.47
CA ALA A 44 1.91 -27.93 16.28
C ALA A 44 1.54 -27.65 17.75
N GLY A 45 0.26 -27.77 18.12
CA GLY A 45 -0.22 -27.59 19.50
C GLY A 45 -0.20 -26.15 19.98
N LEU A 46 -0.19 -25.16 19.07
CA LEU A 46 -0.22 -23.74 19.47
C LEU A 46 -1.54 -23.40 20.19
N PRO A 47 -1.50 -22.63 21.29
CA PRO A 47 -2.72 -22.14 21.94
C PRO A 47 -3.59 -21.31 21.00
N LYS A 48 -4.92 -21.43 21.11
CA LYS A 48 -5.85 -20.69 20.23
C LYS A 48 -5.71 -19.17 20.29
N ALA A 49 -5.31 -18.61 21.43
CA ALA A 49 -5.03 -17.19 21.56
C ALA A 49 -3.82 -16.75 20.71
N GLU A 50 -2.77 -17.56 20.67
CA GLU A 50 -1.59 -17.30 19.85
C GLU A 50 -1.90 -17.43 18.35
N GLN A 51 -2.70 -18.44 17.98
CA GLN A 51 -3.18 -18.59 16.61
C GLN A 51 -3.97 -17.36 16.14
N ALA A 52 -4.87 -16.84 16.99
CA ALA A 52 -5.67 -15.66 16.66
C ALA A 52 -4.78 -14.43 16.40
N ALA A 53 -3.78 -14.20 17.26
CA ALA A 53 -2.82 -13.11 17.08
C ALA A 53 -2.03 -13.23 15.77
N ILE A 54 -1.56 -14.43 15.43
CA ILE A 54 -0.82 -14.68 14.17
C ILE A 54 -1.69 -14.36 12.94
N ILE A 55 -2.96 -14.76 12.97
CA ILE A 55 -3.89 -14.47 11.86
C ILE A 55 -4.21 -12.98 11.77
N GLU A 56 -4.38 -12.30 12.91
CA GLU A 56 -4.61 -10.86 12.97
C GLU A 56 -3.42 -10.07 12.39
N ASP A 57 -2.19 -10.38 12.83
CA ASP A 57 -0.97 -9.76 12.31
C ASP A 57 -0.84 -9.94 10.80
N ARG A 58 -1.13 -11.15 10.31
CA ARG A 58 -1.15 -11.45 8.87
C ARG A 58 -2.16 -10.56 8.15
N ASP A 59 -3.38 -10.46 8.65
CA ASP A 59 -4.45 -9.65 8.03
C ASP A 59 -4.07 -8.16 7.99
N ILE A 60 -3.42 -7.65 9.04
CA ILE A 60 -2.87 -6.28 9.10
C ILE A 60 -1.82 -6.08 8.02
N ILE A 61 -0.82 -6.98 7.93
CA ILE A 61 0.25 -6.91 6.92
C ILE A 61 -0.33 -6.98 5.50
N MET A 62 -1.30 -7.87 5.28
CA MET A 62 -1.96 -7.99 3.98
C MET A 62 -2.69 -6.70 3.60
N LYS A 63 -3.50 -6.13 4.49
CA LYS A 63 -4.19 -4.85 4.24
C LYS A 63 -3.19 -3.73 3.93
N HIS A 64 -2.07 -3.68 4.65
CA HIS A 64 -1.00 -2.73 4.39
C HIS A 64 -0.36 -2.90 3.00
N ASN A 65 0.09 -4.12 2.65
CA ASN A 65 0.70 -4.40 1.35
C ASN A 65 -0.26 -4.12 0.19
N MET A 66 -1.54 -4.43 0.42
CA MET A 66 -2.59 -4.16 -0.53
C MET A 66 -2.73 -2.64 -0.75
N ARG A 67 -2.78 -1.83 0.32
CA ARG A 67 -2.78 -0.36 0.20
C ARG A 67 -1.58 0.16 -0.61
N LEU A 68 -0.38 -0.38 -0.41
CA LEU A 68 0.80 -0.04 -1.24
C LEU A 68 0.56 -0.36 -2.72
N GLY A 69 -0.14 -1.46 -3.01
CA GLY A 69 -0.59 -1.82 -4.36
C GLY A 69 -1.48 -0.76 -5.00
N VAL A 70 -2.43 -0.17 -4.26
CA VAL A 70 -3.28 0.92 -4.78
C VAL A 70 -2.47 2.18 -5.07
N ILE A 71 -1.57 2.55 -4.17
CA ILE A 71 -0.69 3.70 -4.36
C ILE A 71 0.16 3.50 -5.63
N SER A 72 0.72 2.30 -5.80
CA SER A 72 1.47 1.94 -7.00
C SER A 72 0.59 2.01 -8.25
N GLU A 73 -0.59 1.41 -8.23
CA GLU A 73 -1.51 1.43 -9.37
C GLU A 73 -1.87 2.86 -9.81
N VAL A 74 -2.16 3.75 -8.86
CA VAL A 74 -2.65 5.09 -9.15
C VAL A 74 -1.50 6.05 -9.48
N PHE A 75 -0.36 5.91 -8.82
CA PHE A 75 0.68 6.95 -8.84
C PHE A 75 2.03 6.48 -9.38
N ALA A 76 2.29 5.18 -9.61
CA ALA A 76 3.61 4.71 -10.04
C ALA A 76 4.06 5.36 -11.34
N GLN A 77 3.18 5.49 -12.34
CA GLN A 77 3.55 6.11 -13.62
C GLN A 77 3.99 7.57 -13.46
N ALA A 78 3.28 8.33 -12.63
CA ALA A 78 3.61 9.72 -12.31
C ALA A 78 4.94 9.81 -11.54
N ILE A 79 5.10 8.99 -10.49
CA ILE A 79 6.33 8.92 -9.70
C ILE A 79 7.51 8.52 -10.58
N GLU A 80 7.38 7.50 -11.41
CA GLU A 80 8.42 7.04 -12.34
C GLU A 80 8.83 8.14 -13.31
N LYS A 81 7.87 8.83 -13.93
CA LYS A 81 8.15 9.93 -14.85
C LYS A 81 8.94 11.05 -14.16
N THR A 82 8.52 11.44 -12.96
CA THR A 82 9.16 12.50 -12.17
C THR A 82 10.55 12.10 -11.69
N VAL A 83 10.71 10.91 -11.11
CA VAL A 83 12.00 10.49 -10.55
C VAL A 83 13.00 10.24 -11.67
N ASN A 84 12.58 9.59 -12.76
CA ASN A 84 13.47 9.32 -13.90
C ASN A 84 13.89 10.58 -14.68
N SER A 85 13.24 11.72 -14.47
CA SER A 85 13.68 12.99 -15.10
C SER A 85 14.89 13.61 -14.41
N SER A 86 15.21 13.19 -13.18
CA SER A 86 16.28 13.75 -12.36
C SER A 86 17.29 12.71 -11.85
N ARG A 87 16.93 11.42 -11.88
CA ARG A 87 17.73 10.28 -11.43
C ARG A 87 17.76 9.18 -12.47
N SER A 88 18.73 8.28 -12.36
CA SER A 88 18.83 7.11 -13.23
C SER A 88 19.34 5.89 -12.46
N GLY A 89 19.23 4.70 -13.06
CA GLY A 89 19.80 3.48 -12.50
C GLY A 89 19.16 3.04 -11.18
N SER A 90 19.99 2.60 -10.23
CA SER A 90 19.57 2.18 -8.89
C SER A 90 18.92 3.31 -8.10
N ASP A 91 19.46 4.51 -8.20
CA ASP A 91 19.04 5.66 -7.38
C ASP A 91 17.61 6.09 -7.69
N ALA A 92 17.21 5.97 -8.97
CA ALA A 92 15.82 6.18 -9.37
C ALA A 92 14.90 5.10 -8.79
N ARG A 93 15.30 3.82 -8.87
CA ARG A 93 14.50 2.69 -8.35
C ARG A 93 14.31 2.77 -6.84
N ASP A 94 15.36 3.09 -6.11
CA ASP A 94 15.33 3.21 -4.66
C ASP A 94 14.44 4.38 -4.23
N GLU A 95 14.49 5.51 -4.96
CA GLU A 95 13.63 6.66 -4.69
C GLU A 95 12.16 6.38 -5.01
N ILE A 96 11.86 5.72 -6.13
CA ILE A 96 10.49 5.29 -6.47
C ILE A 96 9.93 4.38 -5.37
N ALA A 97 10.70 3.37 -4.96
CA ALA A 97 10.30 2.45 -3.90
C ALA A 97 10.09 3.19 -2.57
N ARG A 98 10.99 4.11 -2.20
CA ARG A 98 10.87 4.94 -1.00
C ARG A 98 9.60 5.77 -1.05
N LEU A 99 9.31 6.45 -2.16
CA LEU A 99 8.12 7.30 -2.29
C LEU A 99 6.82 6.49 -2.11
N ILE A 100 6.76 5.28 -2.65
CA ILE A 100 5.60 4.40 -2.50
C ILE A 100 5.46 3.91 -1.05
N VAL A 101 6.53 3.38 -0.45
CA VAL A 101 6.50 2.77 0.90
C VAL A 101 6.28 3.81 1.99
N THR A 102 6.81 5.02 1.82
CA THR A 102 6.70 6.10 2.81
C THR A 102 5.46 6.97 2.63
N ALA A 103 4.63 6.71 1.62
CA ALA A 103 3.40 7.46 1.37
C ALA A 103 2.36 7.22 2.48
N VAL A 104 2.07 8.28 3.24
CA VAL A 104 1.10 8.25 4.36
C VAL A 104 -0.27 8.66 3.84
N GLY A 105 -1.29 7.88 4.19
CA GLY A 105 -2.65 8.15 3.75
C GLY A 105 -3.62 8.29 4.90
N ILE A 106 -4.54 9.26 4.75
CA ILE A 106 -5.57 9.57 5.73
C ILE A 106 -6.92 9.49 5.03
N ARG A 107 -7.78 8.57 5.47
CA ARG A 107 -9.16 8.46 4.98
C ARG A 107 -9.94 9.73 5.32
N GLN A 108 -10.68 10.23 4.35
CA GLN A 108 -11.53 11.42 4.45
C GLN A 108 -12.98 11.01 4.75
N GLU A 109 -13.84 11.99 5.05
CA GLU A 109 -15.26 11.76 5.35
C GLU A 109 -16.04 11.15 4.18
N ASP A 110 -15.63 11.45 2.95
CA ASP A 110 -16.24 10.94 1.72
C ASP A 110 -15.69 9.56 1.29
N ASP A 111 -14.94 8.89 2.17
CA ASP A 111 -14.20 7.64 1.92
C ASP A 111 -13.05 7.72 0.91
N SER A 112 -12.72 8.91 0.40
CA SER A 112 -11.48 9.11 -0.34
C SER A 112 -10.27 8.99 0.58
N GLU A 113 -9.09 8.74 0.01
CA GLU A 113 -7.85 8.69 0.79
C GLU A 113 -6.91 9.81 0.34
N ARG A 114 -6.53 10.67 1.28
CA ARG A 114 -5.52 11.70 1.05
C ARG A 114 -4.15 11.14 1.32
N VAL A 115 -3.34 10.99 0.27
CA VAL A 115 -2.00 10.42 0.33
C VAL A 115 -0.96 11.53 0.24
N THR A 116 -0.01 11.53 1.16
CA THR A 116 1.09 12.50 1.23
C THR A 116 2.39 11.83 0.79
N PHE A 117 3.02 12.38 -0.24
CA PHE A 117 4.33 12.00 -0.74
C PHE A 117 5.37 13.00 -0.26
N THR A 118 6.51 12.51 0.20
CA THR A 118 7.61 13.37 0.66
C THR A 118 8.78 13.25 -0.29
N PHE A 119 9.07 14.32 -1.03
CA PHE A 119 10.18 14.45 -1.97
C PHE A 119 11.39 15.11 -1.32
N THR A 120 12.56 14.83 -1.90
CA THR A 120 13.84 15.41 -1.46
C THR A 120 14.24 16.64 -2.27
N SER A 121 13.61 16.86 -3.43
CA SER A 121 13.79 18.02 -4.31
C SER A 121 12.47 18.75 -4.57
N GLN A 122 12.52 20.09 -4.61
CA GLN A 122 11.39 20.93 -4.99
C GLN A 122 10.95 20.66 -6.44
N THR A 123 11.91 20.50 -7.35
CA THR A 123 11.62 20.23 -8.76
C THR A 123 10.90 18.90 -8.95
N GLU A 124 11.28 17.84 -8.22
CA GLU A 124 10.57 16.57 -8.27
C GLU A 124 9.14 16.72 -7.72
N ALA A 125 8.97 17.45 -6.61
CA ALA A 125 7.64 17.70 -6.04
C ALA A 125 6.71 18.44 -7.02
N GLU A 126 7.21 19.50 -7.67
CA GLU A 126 6.45 20.28 -8.66
C GLU A 126 6.09 19.44 -9.89
N LEU A 127 7.05 18.72 -10.46
CA LEU A 127 6.81 17.85 -11.60
C LEU A 127 5.80 16.73 -11.28
N PHE A 128 5.87 16.16 -10.08
CA PHE A 128 4.89 15.19 -9.63
C PHE A 128 3.49 15.81 -9.48
N ASP A 129 3.40 17.02 -8.93
CA ASP A 129 2.13 17.70 -8.75
C ASP A 129 1.42 17.97 -10.08
N GLU A 130 2.18 18.28 -11.14
CA GLU A 130 1.67 18.49 -12.50
C GLU A 130 1.35 17.20 -13.28
N SER A 131 1.77 16.03 -12.77
CA SER A 131 1.75 14.77 -13.54
C SER A 131 0.48 13.91 -13.38
N ILE A 132 -0.46 14.31 -12.53
CA ILE A 132 -1.66 13.56 -12.15
C ILE A 132 -2.91 14.39 -12.40
#